data_AF-A0A078GUI1-F1
#
_entry.id   AF-A0A078GUI1-F1
#
_cell.length_a   1.000
_cell.length_b   1.000
_cell.length_c   1.000
_cell.angle_alpha   90.00
_cell.angle_beta   90.00
_cell.angle_gamma   90.00
#
_symmetry.space_group_name_H-M   'P 1'
#
loop_
_entity.id
_entity.type
_entity.pdbx_description
1 polymer ?
#
loop_
_entity_poly.entity_id
_entity_poly.type
_entity_poly.pdbx_seq_one_letter_code
_entity_poly.pdbx_strand_id
1 'polypeptide(L)'
;MVYELKGMTCGGCSASVKKILESQPQVASASVNLTTETAIVWPVPEARSVTDWQKTLGETLANHLTNCGFQSTPREEIPEDIAP
;
A
#
# COMPACT_ATOMS: atom_id res chain seq x y z
N MET A 1 -0.63 2.61 6.89
CA MET A 1 -1.06 1.20 6.71
C MET A 1 0.00 0.47 5.91
N VAL A 2 0.15 -0.84 6.11
CA VAL A 2 1.22 -1.64 5.52
C VAL A 2 0.63 -2.70 4.61
N TYR A 3 1.28 -2.96 3.47
CA TYR A 3 0.93 -4.01 2.53
C TYR A 3 2.13 -4.91 2.30
N GLU A 4 1.90 -6.20 2.35
CA GLU A 4 2.83 -7.19 1.82
C GLU A 4 2.53 -7.40 0.35
N LEU A 5 3.55 -7.30 -0.48
CA LEU A 5 3.45 -7.39 -1.92
C LEU A 5 4.13 -8.68 -2.39
N LYS A 6 3.66 -9.22 -3.51
CA LYS A 6 4.33 -10.35 -4.17
C LYS A 6 4.54 -10.02 -5.65
N GLY A 7 5.63 -10.54 -6.20
CA GLY A 7 5.95 -10.40 -7.63
C GLY A 7 6.69 -9.12 -8.00
N MET A 8 7.20 -8.36 -7.02
CA MET A 8 8.12 -7.27 -7.30
C MET A 8 9.53 -7.83 -7.52
N THR A 9 9.86 -8.17 -8.76
CA THR A 9 11.15 -8.81 -9.11
C THR A 9 12.22 -7.84 -9.60
N CYS A 10 11.90 -6.54 -9.74
CA CYS A 10 12.82 -5.52 -10.26
C CYS A 10 12.53 -4.15 -9.65
N GLY A 11 13.53 -3.25 -9.63
CA GLY A 11 13.37 -1.85 -9.20
C GLY A 11 12.34 -1.05 -10.02
N GLY A 12 12.04 -1.46 -11.25
CA GLY A 12 10.94 -0.89 -12.02
C GLY A 12 9.56 -1.25 -11.46
N CYS A 13 9.40 -2.43 -10.88
CA CYS A 13 8.15 -2.89 -10.27
C CYS A 13 7.82 -2.08 -9.01
N SER A 14 8.81 -1.83 -8.13
CA SER A 14 8.60 -1.03 -6.92
C SER A 14 8.21 0.42 -7.22
N ALA A 15 8.86 1.05 -8.21
CA ALA A 15 8.48 2.39 -8.67
C ALA A 15 7.06 2.42 -9.26
N SER A 16 6.68 1.38 -10.00
CA SER A 16 5.33 1.25 -10.57
C SER A 16 4.26 1.12 -9.48
N VAL A 17 4.48 0.24 -8.49
CA VAL A 17 3.58 0.08 -7.34
C VAL A 17 3.42 1.38 -6.58
N LYS A 18 4.51 2.09 -6.28
CA LYS A 18 4.46 3.39 -5.60
C LYS A 18 3.57 4.37 -6.35
N LYS A 19 3.76 4.47 -7.68
CA LYS A 19 2.98 5.35 -8.54
C LYS A 19 1.50 4.96 -8.60
N ILE A 20 1.19 3.67 -8.62
CA ILE A 20 -0.19 3.16 -8.59
C ILE A 20 -0.87 3.58 -7.29
N LEU A 21 -0.21 3.41 -6.14
CA LEU A 21 -0.74 3.80 -4.84
C LEU A 21 -0.95 5.32 -4.75
N GLU A 22 0.05 6.11 -5.13
CA GLU A 22 -0.02 7.58 -5.10
C GLU A 22 -1.00 8.17 -6.12
N SER A 23 -1.41 7.41 -7.13
CA SER A 23 -2.46 7.84 -8.06
C SER A 23 -3.86 7.81 -7.46
N GLN A 24 -4.05 7.15 -6.32
CA GLN A 24 -5.35 7.03 -5.68
C GLN A 24 -5.66 8.28 -4.85
N PRO A 25 -6.86 8.88 -5.00
CA PRO A 25 -7.20 10.14 -4.33
C PRO A 25 -7.24 10.04 -2.80
N GLN A 26 -7.38 8.82 -2.27
CA GLN A 26 -7.40 8.54 -0.84
C GLN A 26 -5.99 8.38 -0.24
N VAL A 27 -4.94 8.43 -1.06
CA VAL A 27 -3.55 8.24 -0.67
C VAL A 27 -2.81 9.58 -0.72
N ALA A 28 -2.27 10.01 0.42
CA ALA A 28 -1.44 11.20 0.51
C ALA A 28 0.00 10.92 0.05
N SER A 29 0.53 9.74 0.39
CA SER A 29 1.88 9.32 0.03
C SER A 29 2.02 7.80 0.17
N ALA A 30 2.98 7.20 -0.54
CA ALA A 30 3.35 5.81 -0.38
C ALA A 30 4.87 5.61 -0.42
N SER A 31 5.37 4.62 0.30
CA SER A 31 6.75 4.14 0.24
C SER A 31 6.74 2.65 -0.07
N VAL A 32 7.66 2.19 -0.91
CA VAL A 32 7.76 0.78 -1.32
C VAL A 32 9.18 0.31 -1.12
N ASN A 33 9.34 -0.79 -0.41
CA ASN A 33 10.60 -1.45 -0.17
C ASN A 33 10.63 -2.77 -0.96
N LEU A 34 11.52 -2.84 -1.95
CA LEU A 34 11.70 -4.03 -2.77
C LEU A 34 12.34 -5.18 -1.98
N THR A 35 13.28 -4.86 -1.09
CA THR A 35 14.01 -5.86 -0.29
C THR A 35 13.10 -6.60 0.68
N THR A 36 12.17 -5.89 1.31
CA THR A 36 11.19 -6.48 2.25
C THR A 36 9.85 -6.79 1.62
N GLU A 37 9.71 -6.58 0.30
CA GLU A 37 8.45 -6.68 -0.45
C GLU A 37 7.26 -5.98 0.24
N THR A 38 7.51 -4.82 0.85
CA THR A 38 6.52 -4.12 1.67
C THR A 38 6.18 -2.75 1.07
N ALA A 39 4.92 -2.34 1.16
CA ALA A 39 4.52 -0.96 0.90
C ALA A 39 3.86 -0.33 2.13
N ILE A 40 4.25 0.90 2.44
CA ILE A 40 3.63 1.73 3.47
C ILE A 40 2.81 2.80 2.75
N VAL A 41 1.54 2.93 3.14
CA VAL A 41 0.61 3.91 2.59
C VAL A 41 0.17 4.85 3.70
N TRP A 42 0.25 6.15 3.43
CA TRP A 42 -0.30 7.21 4.26
C TRP A 42 -1.57 7.74 3.61
N PRO A 43 -2.75 7.44 4.18
CA PRO A 43 -4.00 7.97 3.66
C PRO A 43 -4.22 9.42 4.04
N VAL A 44 -4.97 10.12 3.20
CA VAL A 44 -5.46 11.49 3.45
C VAL A 44 -6.39 11.51 4.68
N PRO A 45 -6.49 12.64 5.41
CA PRO A 45 -7.33 12.75 6.61
C PRO A 45 -8.81 12.38 6.38
N GLU A 46 -9.34 12.76 5.23
CA GLU A 46 -10.74 12.55 4.84
C GLU A 46 -11.07 11.06 4.73
N ALA A 47 -10.13 10.27 4.20
CA ALA A 47 -10.30 8.83 4.08
C ALA A 47 -10.39 8.14 5.46
N ARG A 48 -9.82 8.73 6.51
CA ARG A 48 -9.83 8.17 7.88
C ARG A 48 -11.09 8.51 8.68
N SER A 49 -11.96 9.36 8.14
CA SER A 49 -13.16 9.85 8.83
C SER A 49 -14.33 8.88 8.74
N VAL A 50 -14.22 7.84 7.90
CA VAL A 50 -15.26 6.81 7.72
C VAL A 50 -15.06 5.67 8.73
N THR A 51 -16.14 5.12 9.27
CA THR A 51 -16.09 3.89 10.09
C THR A 51 -15.52 2.74 9.26
N ASP A 52 -14.67 1.91 9.87
CA ASP A 52 -13.98 0.79 9.19
C ASP A 52 -13.11 1.20 7.99
N TRP A 53 -12.67 2.47 7.92
CA TRP A 53 -11.88 2.98 6.80
C TRP A 53 -10.64 2.15 6.50
N GLN A 54 -9.99 1.57 7.53
CA GLN A 54 -8.81 0.73 7.35
C GLN A 54 -9.11 -0.49 6.49
N LYS A 55 -10.26 -1.14 6.72
CA LYS A 55 -10.70 -2.30 5.96
C LYS A 55 -11.11 -1.90 4.55
N THR A 56 -11.98 -0.90 4.42
CA THR A 56 -12.50 -0.47 3.11
C THR A 56 -11.40 0.06 2.20
N LEU A 57 -10.53 0.94 2.71
CA LEU A 57 -9.38 1.44 1.95
C LEU A 57 -8.36 0.33 1.70
N GLY A 58 -8.14 -0.52 2.72
CA GLY A 58 -7.33 -1.74 2.66
C GLY A 58 -7.63 -2.57 1.43
N GLU A 59 -8.88 -3.02 1.33
CA GLU A 59 -9.44 -3.83 0.26
C GLU A 59 -9.42 -3.09 -1.09
N THR A 60 -9.79 -1.80 -1.10
CA THR A 60 -9.83 -0.99 -2.33
C THR A 60 -8.45 -0.89 -2.99
N LEU A 61 -7.42 -0.52 -2.21
CA LEU A 61 -6.06 -0.41 -2.73
C LEU A 61 -5.49 -1.77 -3.10
N ALA A 62 -5.78 -2.82 -2.32
CA ALA A 62 -5.31 -4.17 -2.63
C ALA A 62 -5.91 -4.71 -3.95
N ASN A 63 -7.19 -4.46 -4.18
CA ASN A 63 -7.87 -4.79 -5.43
C ASN A 63 -7.27 -3.99 -6.60
N HIS A 64 -6.96 -2.72 -6.39
CA HIS A 64 -6.36 -1.88 -7.42
C HIS A 64 -4.96 -2.37 -7.82
N LEU A 65 -4.12 -2.72 -6.84
CA LEU A 65 -2.82 -3.34 -7.08
C LEU A 65 -2.96 -4.66 -7.84
N THR A 66 -3.89 -5.53 -7.41
CA THR A 66 -4.13 -6.83 -8.05
C THR A 66 -4.57 -6.67 -9.51
N ASN A 67 -5.45 -5.71 -9.79
CA ASN A 67 -5.87 -5.38 -11.16
C ASN A 67 -4.73 -4.81 -12.02
N CYS A 68 -3.71 -4.22 -11.40
CA CYS A 68 -2.49 -3.78 -12.06
C CYS A 68 -1.42 -4.87 -12.16
N GLY A 69 -1.72 -6.10 -11.73
CA GLY A 69 -0.80 -7.25 -11.79
C GLY A 69 0.07 -7.44 -10.56
N PHE A 70 -0.14 -6.69 -9.48
CA PHE A 70 0.61 -6.79 -8.23
C PHE A 70 -0.26 -7.42 -7.15
N GLN A 71 0.05 -8.65 -6.74
CA GLN A 71 -0.63 -9.27 -5.61
C GLN A 71 -0.25 -8.56 -4.32
N SER A 72 -1.24 -8.24 -3.49
CA SER A 72 -1.02 -7.48 -2.26
C SER A 72 -1.97 -7.91 -1.15
N THR A 73 -1.46 -7.99 0.07
CA THR A 73 -2.26 -8.27 1.26
C THR A 73 -2.09 -7.12 2.26
N PRO A 74 -3.16 -6.46 2.71
CA PRO A 74 -3.07 -5.48 3.79
C PRO A 74 -2.67 -6.18 5.08
N ARG A 75 -1.73 -5.58 5.82
CA ARG A 75 -1.29 -6.05 7.13
C ARG A 75 -1.82 -5.09 8.20
N GLU A 76 -2.56 -5.64 9.16
CA GLU A 76 -3.17 -4.88 10.26
C GLU A 76 -2.14 -4.45 11.32
N GLU A 77 -1.04 -5.20 11.43
CA GLU A 77 0.07 -4.93 12.34
C GLU A 77 1.25 -4.30 11.59
N ILE A 78 1.63 -3.09 12.00
CA ILE A 78 2.88 -2.45 11.59
C ILE A 78 3.98 -3.11 12.44
N PRO A 79 4.91 -3.91 11.88
CA PRO A 79 6.02 -4.43 12.68
C PRO A 79 6.84 -3.24 13.23
N GLU A 80 7.21 -3.31 14.52
CA GLU A 80 7.98 -2.27 15.24
C GLU A 80 9.32 -1.91 14.54
N ASP A 81 9.79 -2.77 13.64
CA ASP A 81 11.04 -2.64 12.88
C ASP A 81 11.01 -1.56 11.77
N ILE A 82 9.84 -0.96 11.48
CA ILE A 82 9.71 0.12 10.48
C ILE A 82 9.65 1.52 11.13
N ALA A 83 9.92 1.62 12.43
CA ALA A 83 10.11 2.91 13.11
C ALA A 83 11.48 3.51 12.69
N PRO A 84 11.55 4.85 12.45
CA PRO A 84 12.79 5.52 12.07
C PRO A 84 13.87 5.48 13.16
#